data_AF-C4JZJ1-F1
#
_entry.id   AF-C4JZJ1-F1
#
_cell.length_a   1.000
_cell.length_b   1.000
_cell.length_c   1.000
_cell.angle_alpha   90.00
_cell.angle_beta   90.00
_cell.angle_gamma   90.00
#
_symmetry.space_group_name_H-M   'P 1'
#
loop_
_entity.id
_entity.type
_entity.pdbx_description
1 polymer ?
#
loop_
_entity_poly.entity_id
_entity_poly.type
_entity_poly.pdbx_seq_one_letter_code
_entity_poly.pdbx_strand_id
1 'polypeptide(L)'
;MAEILTEQIDAINQHKSPNAGDKEIRRNLPKGVVLDKDGKPCRTCTSLADWRALTKAKSSSTVAGASAAAASSSSPANSSSPSTLPSTKSSTLPSPSNPVSAADTTPSAPPPDCPADVKTLGRSTWTLLHTMAATYPTAATPQEQDNMRSFISLFSKLYPCWVCADDFRAWMNDASGRNKPKVKGREEFGNWMCEAHNEVNRKLGKKEFDCAKWQERWRTGWKDGSCD
;
A
#
# COMPACT_ATOMS: atom_id res chain seq x y z
N MET A 1 -11.29 9.78 14.32
CA MET A 1 -11.01 8.38 13.90
C MET A 1 -9.52 8.09 13.85
N ALA A 2 -8.73 8.82 13.07
CA ALA A 2 -7.28 8.61 13.03
C ALA A 2 -6.62 8.93 14.38
N GLU A 3 -7.05 10.01 15.08
CA GLU A 3 -6.54 10.31 16.43
C GLU A 3 -6.81 9.19 17.43
N ILE A 4 -8.02 8.63 17.42
CA ILE A 4 -8.46 7.54 18.33
C ILE A 4 -7.49 6.34 18.27
N LEU A 5 -6.95 6.01 17.09
CA LEU A 5 -5.96 4.93 16.95
C LEU A 5 -4.61 5.30 17.59
N THR A 6 -4.15 6.55 17.45
CA THR A 6 -2.96 7.04 18.13
C THR A 6 -3.15 7.05 19.66
N GLU A 7 -4.27 7.61 20.13
CA GLU A 7 -4.64 7.65 21.56
C GLU A 7 -4.73 6.25 22.17
N GLN A 8 -5.33 5.29 21.46
CA GLN A 8 -5.41 3.89 21.88
C GLN A 8 -4.01 3.24 21.95
N ILE A 9 -3.14 3.50 20.97
CA ILE A 9 -1.76 2.99 20.95
C ILE A 9 -0.95 3.59 22.09
N ASP A 10 -1.08 4.89 22.37
CA ASP A 10 -0.38 5.56 23.47
C ASP A 10 -0.85 5.06 24.84
N ALA A 11 -2.15 4.86 25.03
CA ALA A 11 -2.70 4.26 26.25
C ALA A 11 -2.15 2.82 26.47
N ILE A 12 -2.15 1.98 25.42
CA ILE A 12 -1.57 0.62 25.49
C ILE A 12 -0.07 0.67 25.82
N ASN A 13 0.68 1.62 25.25
CA ASN A 13 2.11 1.79 25.53
C ASN A 13 2.39 2.26 26.96
N GLN A 14 1.52 3.08 27.55
CA GLN A 14 1.64 3.54 28.94
C GLN A 14 1.39 2.40 29.94
N HIS A 15 0.43 1.50 29.66
CA HIS A 15 0.13 0.36 30.53
C HIS A 15 1.11 -0.83 30.41
N LYS A 16 1.91 -0.91 29.34
CA LYS A 16 2.85 -2.03 29.13
C LYS A 16 4.20 -1.77 29.81
N SER A 17 4.37 -2.29 31.03
CA SER A 17 5.68 -2.37 31.71
C SER A 17 6.75 -3.02 30.83
N PRO A 18 7.85 -2.31 30.48
CA PRO A 18 8.89 -2.85 29.61
C PRO A 18 9.86 -3.75 30.38
N ASN A 19 10.23 -4.90 29.78
CA ASN A 19 11.27 -5.78 30.32
C ASN A 19 12.67 -5.17 30.13
N ALA A 20 13.69 -5.77 30.74
CA ALA A 20 15.06 -5.24 30.73
C ALA A 20 15.61 -5.01 29.30
N GLY A 21 15.42 -5.96 28.39
CA GLY A 21 15.81 -5.81 26.97
C GLY A 21 15.00 -4.74 26.23
N ASP A 22 13.68 -4.64 26.48
CA ASP A 22 12.84 -3.58 25.89
C ASP A 22 13.35 -2.18 26.28
N LYS A 23 13.82 -2.01 27.53
CA LYS A 23 14.37 -0.75 28.04
C LYS A 23 15.68 -0.35 27.36
N GLU A 24 16.47 -1.30 26.88
CA GLU A 24 17.71 -1.01 26.15
C GLU A 24 17.40 -0.61 24.70
N ILE A 25 16.58 -1.39 24.00
CA ILE A 25 16.20 -1.09 22.61
C ILE A 25 15.43 0.25 22.53
N ARG A 26 14.53 0.54 23.49
CA ARG A 26 13.78 1.81 23.56
C ARG A 26 14.65 3.03 23.87
N ARG A 27 15.89 2.91 24.35
CA ARG A 27 16.81 4.05 24.53
C ARG A 27 17.36 4.58 23.21
N ASN A 28 17.45 3.73 22.19
CA ASN A 28 18.10 4.02 20.91
C ASN A 28 17.09 4.32 19.78
N LEU A 29 15.81 4.51 20.12
CA LEU A 29 14.73 4.80 19.18
C LEU A 29 14.09 6.16 19.47
N PRO A 30 13.57 6.88 18.46
CA PRO A 30 12.71 8.04 18.68
C PRO A 30 11.51 7.68 19.57
N LYS A 31 11.03 8.67 20.35
CA LYS A 31 9.75 8.56 21.05
C LYS A 31 8.62 8.30 20.03
N GLY A 32 7.56 7.60 20.45
CA GLY A 32 6.44 7.21 19.58
C GLY A 32 6.70 5.95 18.72
N VAL A 33 7.94 5.50 18.54
CA VAL A 33 8.22 4.25 17.80
C VAL A 33 7.80 3.02 18.61
N VAL A 34 6.86 2.25 18.07
CA VAL A 34 6.36 1.01 18.66
C VAL A 34 7.03 -0.20 18.01
N LEU A 35 7.37 -1.20 18.81
CA LEU A 35 7.95 -2.46 18.34
C LEU A 35 6.87 -3.53 18.13
N ASP A 36 7.05 -4.36 17.11
CA ASP A 36 6.29 -5.57 16.88
C ASP A 36 6.69 -6.70 17.85
N LYS A 37 5.97 -7.83 17.76
CA LYS A 37 6.24 -9.05 18.54
C LYS A 37 7.63 -9.67 18.31
N ASP A 38 8.32 -9.28 17.24
CA ASP A 38 9.65 -9.77 16.84
C ASP A 38 10.76 -8.75 17.14
N GLY A 39 10.45 -7.71 17.94
CA GLY A 39 11.38 -6.69 18.42
C GLY A 39 11.71 -5.59 17.41
N LYS A 40 10.98 -5.47 16.29
CA LYS A 40 11.31 -4.56 15.18
C LYS A 40 10.32 -3.40 15.08
N PRO A 41 10.71 -2.22 14.55
CA PRO A 41 9.80 -1.09 14.40
C PRO A 41 8.54 -1.41 13.58
N CYS A 42 7.38 -1.36 14.22
CA CYS A 42 6.09 -1.65 13.62
C CYS A 42 5.52 -0.40 12.93
N ARG A 43 5.59 -0.33 11.60
CA ARG A 43 5.03 0.79 10.81
C ARG A 43 3.52 0.98 11.01
N THR A 44 2.77 -0.11 11.17
CA THR A 44 1.31 -0.07 11.42
C THR A 44 0.95 0.37 12.84
N CYS A 45 1.92 0.33 13.77
CA CYS A 45 1.73 0.66 15.19
C CYS A 45 2.37 2.01 15.58
N THR A 46 2.96 2.74 14.63
CA THR A 46 3.77 3.95 14.86
C THR A 46 3.17 5.10 14.05
N SER A 47 3.16 6.33 14.59
CA SER A 47 2.64 7.47 13.82
C SER A 47 3.48 7.76 12.58
N LEU A 48 2.89 8.39 11.56
CA LEU A 48 3.63 8.79 10.35
C LEU A 48 4.73 9.82 10.66
N ALA A 49 4.59 10.62 11.73
CA ALA A 49 5.62 11.56 12.16
C ALA A 49 6.82 10.84 12.79
N ASP A 50 6.57 9.88 13.68
CA ASP A 50 7.63 9.13 14.38
C ASP A 50 8.32 8.14 13.44
N TRP A 51 7.59 7.57 12.47
CA TRP A 51 8.17 6.77 11.39
C TRP A 51 9.17 7.59 10.56
N ARG A 52 8.81 8.84 10.22
CA ARG A 52 9.69 9.79 9.50
C ARG A 52 10.89 10.23 10.32
N ALA A 53 10.73 10.37 11.64
CA ALA A 53 11.86 10.62 12.53
C ALA A 53 12.84 9.43 12.53
N LEU A 54 12.32 8.20 12.53
CA LEU A 54 13.09 6.96 12.50
C LEU A 54 13.81 6.75 11.16
N THR A 55 13.14 6.93 10.02
CA THR A 55 13.74 6.80 8.67
C THR A 55 14.87 7.81 8.50
N LYS A 56 14.62 9.09 8.83
CA LYS A 56 15.62 10.17 8.75
C LYS A 56 16.84 9.92 9.65
N ALA A 57 16.62 9.48 10.90
CA ALA A 57 17.70 9.13 11.82
C ALA A 57 18.54 7.94 11.32
N LYS A 58 17.89 6.91 10.76
CA LYS A 58 18.59 5.76 10.18
C LYS A 58 19.42 6.20 8.97
N SER A 59 18.85 6.98 8.05
CA SER A 59 19.55 7.49 6.87
C SER A 59 20.77 8.34 7.24
N SER A 60 20.69 9.19 8.28
CA SER A 60 21.86 9.96 8.74
C SER A 60 22.95 9.07 9.35
N SER A 61 22.60 8.01 10.08
CA SER A 61 23.57 7.07 10.65
C SER A 61 24.41 6.33 9.60
N THR A 62 23.85 6.08 8.40
CA THR A 62 24.58 5.49 7.27
C THR A 62 25.59 6.43 6.60
N VAL A 63 25.49 7.76 6.76
CA VAL A 63 26.43 8.71 6.13
C VAL A 63 27.76 8.78 6.89
N ALA A 64 27.74 8.53 8.20
CA ALA A 64 28.94 8.59 9.05
C ALA A 64 30.01 7.53 8.74
N GLY A 65 29.69 6.50 7.94
CA GLY A 65 30.61 5.42 7.57
C GLY A 65 31.30 5.57 6.21
N ALA A 66 31.02 6.61 5.43
CA ALA A 66 31.40 6.68 4.01
C ALA A 66 31.93 8.05 3.55
N SER A 67 33.11 8.45 4.06
CA SER A 67 33.84 9.65 3.58
C SER A 67 35.37 9.48 3.69
N ALA A 68 35.97 8.65 2.82
CA ALA A 68 37.44 8.47 2.75
C ALA A 68 37.98 8.00 1.38
N ALA A 69 37.51 8.58 0.26
CA ALA A 69 38.20 8.51 -1.03
C ALA A 69 37.78 9.67 -1.93
N ALA A 70 38.73 10.46 -2.44
CA ALA A 70 38.43 11.64 -3.25
C ALA A 70 38.46 11.35 -4.76
N ALA A 71 37.52 11.99 -5.45
CA ALA A 71 37.56 12.52 -6.82
C ALA A 71 38.68 12.10 -7.81
N SER A 72 38.26 11.81 -9.04
CA SER A 72 38.79 12.54 -10.21
C SER A 72 37.82 12.55 -11.39
N SER A 73 37.88 13.62 -12.16
CA SER A 73 37.06 13.97 -13.33
C SER A 73 37.32 13.10 -14.57
N SER A 74 36.31 12.91 -15.41
CA SER A 74 36.27 13.53 -16.76
C SER A 74 35.01 13.16 -17.56
N SER A 75 34.49 14.10 -18.33
CA SER A 75 33.63 13.82 -19.49
C SER A 75 34.51 13.52 -20.71
N PRO A 76 33.97 12.88 -21.76
CA PRO A 76 33.70 13.70 -22.94
C PRO A 76 32.33 13.46 -23.56
N ALA A 77 31.82 14.47 -24.26
CA ALA A 77 30.79 14.28 -25.28
C ALA A 77 31.45 13.77 -26.57
N ASN A 78 30.68 13.11 -27.43
CA ASN A 78 31.01 13.09 -28.86
C ASN A 78 29.73 13.04 -29.72
N SER A 79 29.82 13.63 -30.91
CA SER A 79 28.69 13.88 -31.81
C SER A 79 28.95 13.22 -33.16
N SER A 80 27.96 12.51 -33.73
CA SER A 80 28.05 12.01 -35.10
C SER A 80 26.70 11.97 -35.82
N SER A 81 26.66 12.72 -36.93
CA SER A 81 25.68 12.76 -38.03
C SER A 81 26.40 13.52 -39.17
N PRO A 82 25.97 13.47 -40.45
CA PRO A 82 24.63 13.10 -40.95
C PRO A 82 24.65 12.16 -42.19
N SER A 83 23.47 11.91 -42.78
CA SER A 83 23.26 11.90 -44.24
C SER A 83 21.76 12.02 -44.58
N THR A 84 21.45 12.47 -45.81
CA THR A 84 20.21 13.22 -46.13
C THR A 84 19.32 12.63 -47.24
N LEU A 85 18.00 12.60 -46.98
CA LEU A 85 16.90 13.05 -47.88
C LEU A 85 16.62 12.26 -49.21
N PRO A 86 15.51 12.55 -49.96
CA PRO A 86 14.24 13.26 -49.65
C PRO A 86 12.93 12.53 -50.09
N SER A 87 11.77 13.21 -49.89
CA SER A 87 10.44 13.06 -50.56
C SER A 87 9.34 12.35 -49.74
N THR A 88 8.04 12.74 -49.78
CA THR A 88 7.30 13.74 -50.61
C THR A 88 6.18 14.48 -49.81
N LYS A 89 5.42 15.40 -50.45
CA LYS A 89 4.50 16.39 -49.82
C LYS A 89 3.00 15.99 -49.79
N SER A 90 2.23 16.56 -48.84
CA SER A 90 0.83 17.15 -48.93
C SER A 90 0.20 17.25 -47.51
N SER A 91 -0.38 18.32 -46.94
CA SER A 91 -1.42 19.33 -47.34
C SER A 91 -2.86 18.78 -47.33
N THR A 92 -3.93 19.38 -46.74
CA THR A 92 -4.27 20.66 -46.02
C THR A 92 -5.75 20.54 -45.50
N LEU A 93 -6.46 21.34 -44.66
CA LEU A 93 -6.40 22.62 -43.86
C LEU A 93 -7.47 22.51 -42.69
N PRO A 94 -7.76 23.52 -41.81
CA PRO A 94 -8.45 23.32 -40.50
C PRO A 94 -9.85 23.98 -40.29
N SER A 95 -10.33 23.93 -39.02
CA SER A 95 -11.35 24.80 -38.36
C SER A 95 -12.86 24.50 -38.56
N PRO A 96 -13.78 25.02 -37.73
CA PRO A 96 -13.71 25.18 -36.24
C PRO A 96 -15.05 24.84 -35.50
N SER A 97 -15.01 24.52 -34.19
CA SER A 97 -16.00 25.02 -33.19
C SER A 97 -15.76 24.55 -31.75
N ASN A 98 -16.07 25.46 -30.83
CA ASN A 98 -16.35 25.31 -29.40
C ASN A 98 -17.42 26.40 -29.09
N PRO A 99 -18.15 26.43 -27.95
CA PRO A 99 -17.88 25.71 -26.71
C PRO A 99 -19.10 25.01 -26.04
N VAL A 100 -18.82 24.10 -25.11
CA VAL A 100 -19.39 24.15 -23.75
C VAL A 100 -18.47 23.41 -22.80
N SER A 101 -17.89 24.11 -21.82
CA SER A 101 -17.18 23.48 -20.72
C SER A 101 -18.21 22.86 -19.77
N ALA A 102 -18.52 21.58 -19.97
CA ALA A 102 -19.13 20.78 -18.91
C ALA A 102 -18.18 20.80 -17.72
N ALA A 103 -18.57 21.45 -16.62
CA ALA A 103 -17.76 21.53 -15.42
C ALA A 103 -17.46 20.10 -14.95
N ASP A 104 -16.18 19.79 -14.75
CA ASP A 104 -15.73 18.44 -14.40
C ASP A 104 -16.21 18.09 -12.99
N THR A 105 -17.43 17.55 -12.92
CA THR A 105 -18.21 17.39 -11.69
C THR A 105 -17.76 16.13 -10.98
N THR A 106 -16.47 16.14 -10.62
CA THR A 106 -15.83 15.17 -9.75
C THR A 106 -16.66 15.13 -8.46
N PRO A 107 -17.31 14.01 -8.12
CA PRO A 107 -18.16 13.99 -6.92
C PRO A 107 -17.30 14.27 -5.70
N SER A 108 -17.57 15.38 -5.02
CA SER A 108 -16.96 15.65 -3.71
C SER A 108 -17.21 14.43 -2.83
N ALA A 109 -16.18 14.02 -2.08
CA ALA A 109 -16.41 13.09 -0.99
C ALA A 109 -17.48 13.69 -0.05
N PRO A 110 -18.35 12.86 0.56
CA PRO A 110 -19.25 13.34 1.59
C PRO A 110 -18.44 13.94 2.76
N PRO A 111 -19.02 14.87 3.55
CA PRO A 111 -18.39 15.39 4.76
C PRO A 111 -17.89 14.25 5.69
N PRO A 112 -16.80 14.48 6.45
CA PRO A 112 -16.14 13.41 7.22
C PRO A 112 -17.04 12.76 8.29
N ASP A 113 -18.07 13.47 8.75
CA ASP A 113 -19.03 13.01 9.76
C ASP A 113 -20.28 12.33 9.15
N CYS A 114 -20.33 12.15 7.83
CA CYS A 114 -21.42 11.43 7.16
C CYS A 114 -21.15 9.91 7.08
N PRO A 115 -22.20 9.07 7.05
CA PRO A 115 -22.07 7.64 6.78
C PRO A 115 -21.32 7.37 5.46
N ALA A 116 -20.42 6.38 5.47
CA ALA A 116 -19.57 6.07 4.33
C ALA A 116 -20.36 5.57 3.11
N ASP A 117 -20.19 6.23 1.97
CA ASP A 117 -20.70 5.76 0.68
C ASP A 117 -19.95 4.50 0.20
N VAL A 118 -20.43 3.86 -0.88
CA VAL A 118 -19.81 2.64 -1.44
C VAL A 118 -18.33 2.84 -1.84
N LYS A 119 -17.92 4.05 -2.27
CA LYS A 119 -16.52 4.36 -2.60
C LYS A 119 -15.67 4.46 -1.33
N THR A 120 -16.17 5.16 -0.31
CA THR A 120 -15.48 5.39 0.96
C THR A 120 -15.37 4.08 1.76
N LEU A 121 -16.46 3.33 1.88
CA LEU A 121 -16.48 1.99 2.47
C LEU A 121 -15.48 1.07 1.76
N GLY A 122 -15.57 0.95 0.43
CA GLY A 122 -14.67 0.10 -0.35
C GLY A 122 -13.18 0.46 -0.18
N ARG A 123 -12.83 1.75 -0.21
CA ARG A 123 -11.44 2.22 -0.01
C ARG A 123 -10.90 1.90 1.39
N SER A 124 -11.72 2.11 2.42
CA SER A 124 -11.37 1.79 3.81
C SER A 124 -11.23 0.28 4.02
N THR A 125 -12.15 -0.52 3.46
CA THR A 125 -12.11 -1.98 3.52
C THR A 125 -10.91 -2.56 2.79
N TRP A 126 -10.57 -2.11 1.58
CA TRP A 126 -9.35 -2.55 0.90
C TRP A 126 -8.09 -2.15 1.68
N THR A 127 -8.08 -0.98 2.31
CA THR A 127 -6.97 -0.55 3.19
C THR A 127 -6.79 -1.50 4.38
N LEU A 128 -7.88 -1.90 5.04
CA LEU A 128 -7.84 -2.92 6.09
C LEU A 128 -7.34 -4.28 5.56
N LEU A 129 -7.98 -4.83 4.52
CA LEU A 129 -7.69 -6.16 3.99
C LEU A 129 -6.25 -6.31 3.49
N HIS A 130 -5.73 -5.33 2.74
CA HIS A 130 -4.34 -5.36 2.30
C HIS A 130 -3.34 -5.12 3.44
N THR A 131 -3.71 -4.35 4.48
CA THR A 131 -2.86 -4.21 5.69
C THR A 131 -2.81 -5.51 6.48
N MET A 132 -3.94 -6.21 6.65
CA MET A 132 -3.98 -7.56 7.25
C MET A 132 -3.14 -8.56 6.47
N ALA A 133 -3.14 -8.50 5.13
CA ALA A 133 -2.25 -9.32 4.31
C ALA A 133 -0.77 -8.94 4.47
N ALA A 134 -0.45 -7.64 4.59
CA ALA A 134 0.91 -7.15 4.81
C ALA A 134 1.50 -7.54 6.18
N THR A 135 0.68 -7.61 7.23
CA THR A 135 1.10 -8.00 8.59
C THR A 135 1.04 -9.51 8.86
N TYR A 136 0.44 -10.29 7.95
CA TYR A 136 0.32 -11.75 8.06
C TYR A 136 1.70 -12.45 8.20
N PRO A 137 1.79 -13.64 8.85
CA PRO A 137 3.03 -14.38 9.02
C PRO A 137 3.69 -14.76 7.68
N THR A 138 5.02 -14.86 7.66
CA THR A 138 5.77 -15.35 6.48
C THR A 138 5.35 -16.75 6.08
N ALA A 139 5.26 -17.65 7.06
CA ALA A 139 4.57 -18.92 7.00
C ALA A 139 3.60 -18.98 8.18
N ALA A 140 2.34 -19.33 7.92
CA ALA A 140 1.27 -19.32 8.90
C ALA A 140 1.01 -20.72 9.44
N THR A 141 0.85 -20.84 10.76
CA THR A 141 0.43 -22.09 11.43
C THR A 141 -0.97 -22.52 10.94
N PRO A 142 -1.34 -23.80 11.06
CA PRO A 142 -2.68 -24.26 10.65
C PRO A 142 -3.82 -23.43 11.24
N GLN A 143 -3.72 -23.07 12.53
CA GLN A 143 -4.70 -22.21 13.20
C GLN A 143 -4.79 -20.81 12.60
N GLU A 144 -3.67 -20.17 12.25
CA GLU A 144 -3.67 -18.85 11.59
C GLU A 144 -4.28 -18.93 10.18
N GLN A 145 -4.06 -20.04 9.47
CA GLN A 145 -4.68 -20.30 8.16
C GLN A 145 -6.20 -20.47 8.28
N ASP A 146 -6.67 -21.26 9.24
CA ASP A 146 -8.11 -21.48 9.46
C ASP A 146 -8.82 -20.25 10.01
N ASN A 147 -8.15 -19.48 10.87
CA ASN A 147 -8.62 -18.16 11.29
C ASN A 147 -8.77 -17.21 10.09
N MET A 148 -7.81 -17.18 9.15
CA MET A 148 -7.87 -16.32 7.97
C MET A 148 -8.95 -16.79 6.96
N ARG A 149 -9.08 -18.11 6.72
CA ARG A 149 -10.18 -18.68 5.92
C ARG A 149 -11.54 -18.29 6.48
N SER A 150 -11.69 -18.42 7.80
CA SER A 150 -12.92 -18.08 8.53
C SER A 150 -13.21 -16.58 8.46
N PHE A 151 -12.20 -15.73 8.68
CA PHE A 151 -12.32 -14.28 8.57
C PHE A 151 -12.79 -13.86 7.17
N ILE A 152 -12.15 -14.34 6.11
CA ILE A 152 -12.54 -14.01 4.72
C ILE A 152 -13.97 -14.52 4.40
N SER A 153 -14.33 -15.72 4.86
CA SER A 153 -15.69 -16.25 4.70
C SER A 153 -16.73 -15.40 5.41
N LEU A 154 -16.49 -15.01 6.67
CA LEU A 154 -17.39 -14.17 7.46
C LEU A 154 -17.48 -12.76 6.90
N PHE A 155 -16.34 -12.14 6.55
CA PHE A 155 -16.29 -10.84 5.88
C PHE A 155 -17.16 -10.83 4.61
N SER A 156 -17.07 -11.86 3.77
CA SER A 156 -17.86 -11.97 2.53
C SER A 156 -19.38 -12.15 2.74
N LYS A 157 -19.81 -12.46 3.97
CA LYS A 157 -21.22 -12.56 4.40
C LYS A 157 -21.70 -11.31 5.14
N LEU A 158 -20.78 -10.56 5.75
CA LEU A 158 -21.07 -9.40 6.61
C LEU A 158 -20.76 -8.05 5.94
N TYR A 159 -20.19 -8.03 4.73
CA TYR A 159 -19.85 -6.79 4.04
C TYR A 159 -21.14 -6.00 3.66
N PRO A 160 -21.34 -4.75 4.13
CA PRO A 160 -22.64 -4.08 4.08
C PRO A 160 -23.23 -3.82 2.68
N CYS A 161 -22.38 -3.74 1.64
CA CYS A 161 -22.87 -3.70 0.26
C CYS A 161 -23.23 -5.11 -0.20
N TRP A 162 -24.49 -5.51 -0.09
CA TRP A 162 -24.93 -6.88 -0.42
C TRP A 162 -24.58 -7.29 -1.86
N VAL A 163 -24.82 -6.45 -2.87
CA VAL A 163 -24.42 -6.74 -4.27
C VAL A 163 -22.91 -6.97 -4.41
N CYS A 164 -22.09 -6.21 -3.67
CA CYS A 164 -20.64 -6.37 -3.67
C CYS A 164 -20.21 -7.66 -2.94
N ALA A 165 -20.90 -7.99 -1.85
CA ALA A 165 -20.65 -9.19 -1.05
C ALA A 165 -21.00 -10.45 -1.86
N ASP A 166 -22.13 -10.44 -2.56
CA ASP A 166 -22.63 -11.52 -3.39
C ASP A 166 -21.69 -11.78 -4.58
N ASP A 167 -21.26 -10.71 -5.28
CA ASP A 167 -20.25 -10.80 -6.35
C ASP A 167 -18.91 -11.39 -5.86
N PHE A 168 -18.43 -10.94 -4.69
CA PHE A 168 -17.20 -11.46 -4.10
C PHE A 168 -17.33 -12.92 -3.66
N ARG A 169 -18.47 -13.32 -3.10
CA ARG A 169 -18.77 -14.74 -2.79
C ARG A 169 -18.87 -15.58 -4.07
N ALA A 170 -19.48 -15.08 -5.13
CA ALA A 170 -19.54 -15.78 -6.41
C ALA A 170 -18.13 -15.99 -7.00
N TRP A 171 -17.28 -14.95 -7.00
CA TRP A 171 -15.90 -15.05 -7.47
C TRP A 171 -15.09 -16.07 -6.66
N MET A 172 -15.11 -16.01 -5.32
CA MET A 172 -14.36 -16.98 -4.48
C MET A 172 -14.82 -18.43 -4.64
N ASN A 173 -16.10 -18.65 -4.98
CA ASN A 173 -16.69 -19.97 -5.18
C ASN A 173 -16.76 -20.40 -6.66
N ASP A 174 -15.96 -19.78 -7.54
CA ASP A 174 -15.77 -20.24 -8.93
C ASP A 174 -15.50 -21.75 -8.99
N ALA A 175 -16.15 -22.44 -9.92
CA ALA A 175 -16.18 -23.91 -9.99
C ALA A 175 -14.81 -24.58 -10.17
N SER A 176 -13.80 -23.88 -10.69
CA SER A 176 -12.42 -24.40 -10.77
C SER A 176 -11.68 -24.36 -9.43
N GLY A 177 -12.20 -23.61 -8.46
CA GLY A 177 -11.56 -23.35 -7.17
C GLY A 177 -10.33 -22.43 -7.24
N ARG A 178 -9.96 -21.89 -8.42
CA ARG A 178 -8.74 -21.07 -8.59
C ARG A 178 -8.70 -19.80 -7.71
N ASN A 179 -9.88 -19.30 -7.34
CA ASN A 179 -10.09 -18.08 -6.56
C ASN A 179 -10.18 -18.32 -5.04
N LYS A 180 -10.06 -19.58 -4.56
CA LYS A 180 -10.11 -19.90 -3.12
C LYS A 180 -8.99 -19.16 -2.35
N PRO A 181 -9.23 -18.66 -1.12
CA PRO A 181 -8.22 -17.93 -0.34
C PRO A 181 -6.91 -18.71 -0.15
N LYS A 182 -5.83 -18.21 -0.77
CA LYS A 182 -4.46 -18.72 -0.63
C LYS A 182 -3.87 -18.13 0.66
N VAL A 183 -3.69 -18.93 1.71
CA VAL A 183 -3.41 -18.42 3.08
C VAL A 183 -2.21 -19.06 3.78
N LYS A 184 -1.36 -19.86 3.11
CA LYS A 184 -0.25 -20.55 3.80
C LYS A 184 0.81 -19.60 4.37
N GLY A 185 0.89 -18.39 3.83
CA GLY A 185 1.84 -17.37 4.24
C GLY A 185 1.59 -16.05 3.52
N ARG A 186 2.28 -15.01 3.98
CA ARG A 186 2.10 -13.62 3.55
C ARG A 186 2.19 -13.41 2.03
N GLU A 187 3.09 -14.14 1.36
CA GLU A 187 3.27 -14.00 -0.08
C GLU A 187 2.06 -14.50 -0.88
N GLU A 188 1.63 -15.74 -0.64
CA GLU A 188 0.41 -16.31 -1.22
C GLU A 188 -0.81 -15.41 -0.95
N PHE A 189 -0.97 -14.94 0.30
CA PHE A 189 -2.15 -14.20 0.73
C PHE A 189 -2.19 -12.75 0.22
N GLY A 190 -1.06 -12.04 0.24
CA GLY A 190 -0.98 -10.68 -0.31
C GLY A 190 -1.12 -10.66 -1.83
N ASN A 191 -0.61 -11.68 -2.52
CA ASN A 191 -0.85 -11.84 -3.95
C ASN A 191 -2.33 -12.18 -4.24
N TRP A 192 -2.95 -13.12 -3.50
CA TRP A 192 -4.38 -13.42 -3.63
C TRP A 192 -5.28 -12.21 -3.36
N MET A 193 -4.94 -11.40 -2.36
CA MET A 193 -5.66 -10.15 -2.06
C MET A 193 -5.54 -9.14 -3.22
N CYS A 194 -4.40 -9.13 -3.93
CA CYS A 194 -4.22 -8.33 -5.15
C CYS A 194 -5.04 -8.88 -6.33
N GLU A 195 -5.02 -10.19 -6.56
CA GLU A 195 -5.83 -10.87 -7.59
C GLU A 195 -7.33 -10.58 -7.40
N ALA A 196 -7.82 -10.65 -6.15
CA ALA A 196 -9.20 -10.35 -5.76
C ALA A 196 -9.58 -8.87 -5.99
N HIS A 197 -8.71 -7.93 -5.62
CA HIS A 197 -8.94 -6.51 -5.88
C HIS A 197 -8.89 -6.19 -7.38
N ASN A 198 -8.02 -6.87 -8.14
CA ASN A 198 -7.95 -6.70 -9.60
C ASN A 198 -9.18 -7.25 -10.33
N GLU A 199 -9.87 -8.25 -9.80
CA GLU A 199 -11.19 -8.65 -10.32
C GLU A 199 -12.20 -7.50 -10.22
N VAL A 200 -12.27 -6.83 -9.07
CA VAL A 200 -13.14 -5.68 -8.88
C VAL A 200 -12.69 -4.49 -9.74
N ASN A 201 -11.38 -4.32 -9.98
CA ASN A 201 -10.89 -3.34 -10.94
C ASN A 201 -11.36 -3.63 -12.37
N ARG A 202 -11.25 -4.87 -12.86
CA ARG A 202 -11.76 -5.30 -14.18
C ARG A 202 -13.25 -5.00 -14.33
N LYS A 203 -14.08 -5.45 -13.37
CA LYS A 203 -15.54 -5.24 -13.39
C LYS A 203 -15.94 -3.76 -13.37
N LEU A 204 -15.11 -2.89 -12.79
CA LEU A 204 -15.34 -1.44 -12.71
C LEU A 204 -14.58 -0.63 -13.78
N GLY A 205 -14.09 -1.28 -14.85
CA GLY A 205 -13.38 -0.64 -15.97
C GLY A 205 -12.08 0.05 -15.59
N LYS A 206 -11.43 -0.38 -14.49
CA LYS A 206 -10.21 0.25 -13.95
C LYS A 206 -8.97 -0.49 -14.43
N LYS A 207 -7.88 0.27 -14.56
CA LYS A 207 -6.55 -0.31 -14.76
C LYS A 207 -6.20 -1.24 -13.60
N GLU A 208 -5.70 -2.43 -13.92
CA GLU A 208 -5.20 -3.38 -12.92
C GLU A 208 -3.97 -2.84 -12.18
N PHE A 209 -3.85 -3.20 -10.92
CA PHE A 209 -2.66 -2.94 -10.10
C PHE A 209 -1.61 -4.02 -10.34
N ASP A 210 -0.35 -3.62 -10.50
CA ASP A 210 0.79 -4.53 -10.64
C ASP A 210 1.05 -5.29 -9.32
N CYS A 211 0.63 -6.56 -9.26
CA CYS A 211 0.73 -7.34 -8.03
C CYS A 211 2.18 -7.57 -7.56
N ALA A 212 3.20 -7.47 -8.41
CA ALA A 212 4.59 -7.52 -7.94
C ALA A 212 4.93 -6.36 -6.97
N LYS A 213 4.14 -5.28 -6.99
CA LYS A 213 4.28 -4.08 -6.14
C LYS A 213 3.35 -4.07 -4.93
N TRP A 214 2.63 -5.16 -4.63
CA TRP A 214 1.69 -5.17 -3.50
C TRP A 214 2.39 -4.90 -2.17
N GLN A 215 3.62 -5.43 -1.97
CA GLN A 215 4.41 -5.19 -0.76
C GLN A 215 4.89 -3.74 -0.64
N GLU A 216 5.29 -3.10 -1.75
CA GLU A 216 5.71 -1.69 -1.74
C GLU A 216 4.53 -0.80 -1.34
N ARG A 217 3.36 -1.02 -1.95
CA ARG A 217 2.16 -0.24 -1.67
C ARG A 217 1.61 -0.42 -0.25
N TRP A 218 1.68 -1.62 0.33
CA TRP A 218 0.94 -1.94 1.57
C TRP A 218 1.80 -2.32 2.79
N ARG A 219 3.10 -2.59 2.61
CA ARG A 219 3.98 -3.08 3.68
C ARG A 219 5.22 -2.20 3.87
N THR A 220 6.05 -2.06 2.83
CA THR A 220 7.41 -1.48 2.97
C THR A 220 7.49 0.00 2.65
N GLY A 221 6.57 0.54 1.85
CA GLY A 221 6.80 1.79 1.12
C GLY A 221 7.47 1.52 -0.23
N TRP A 222 7.44 2.53 -1.09
CA TRP A 222 8.04 2.52 -2.43
C TRP A 222 9.56 2.63 -2.37
N LYS A 223 10.27 1.96 -3.30
CA LYS A 223 11.74 1.97 -3.39
C LYS A 223 12.38 3.33 -3.71
N ASP A 224 11.58 4.33 -4.08
CA ASP A 224 12.02 5.71 -4.35
C ASP A 224 12.11 6.59 -3.08
N GLY A 225 11.73 6.07 -1.91
CA GLY A 225 11.72 6.82 -0.65
C GLY A 225 10.55 7.79 -0.49
N SER A 226 9.58 7.82 -1.41
CA SER A 226 8.39 8.71 -1.35
C SER A 226 7.45 8.44 -0.16
N CYS A 227 7.73 7.41 0.63
CA CYS A 227 6.93 6.95 1.78
C CYS A 227 7.56 7.18 3.16
N ASP A 228 8.77 7.76 3.19
CA ASP A 228 9.62 7.89 4.38
C ASP A 228 9.74 9.33 4.90
#